data_AF-A0A4S8HCZ6-F1
#
_entry.id   AF-A0A4S8HCZ6-F1
#
_cell.length_a   1.000
_cell.length_b   1.000
_cell.length_c   1.000
_cell.angle_alpha   90.00
_cell.angle_beta   90.00
_cell.angle_gamma   90.00
#
_symmetry.space_group_name_H-M   'P 1'
#
loop_
_entity.id
_entity.type
_entity.pdbx_description
1 polymer ?
#
loop_
_entity_poly.entity_id
_entity_poly.type
_entity_poly.pdbx_seq_one_letter_code
_entity_poly.pdbx_strand_id
1 'polypeptide(L)'
;MQKKQSIFLAFTALCLITFSFIACKKDSKADSDTVPAQDNSLAESNYNDVNTMVDASANAGTSFSFRQATNDNTARIENIMGNCGSVTIDTTSTNRTIVINFGTSNCLCLDGRNRRGKIMATWTGKYRDQGTVVNITFDNYFVNDNQIKGTHKTTNMGLNASNNLVYKIEVDGSIVKANNGGTITWVSTRQREWLAGSSTPLNILDDTYSITGNASGTIASGEAYTINITQALVRKMSCYWFESGKVDVTPAGRLTRSLDYGSSGCDNKATVTIGGATFDILLY
;
A
#
# COMPACT_ATOMS: atom_id res chain seq x y z
N MET A 1 -15.48 -28.76 88.13
CA MET A 1 -14.39 -28.13 87.34
C MET A 1 -14.48 -28.59 85.89
N GLN A 2 -15.35 -27.99 85.08
CA GLN A 2 -15.41 -28.19 83.62
C GLN A 2 -16.05 -26.95 83.01
N LYS A 3 -15.39 -26.33 82.02
CA LYS A 3 -15.82 -25.27 81.07
C LYS A 3 -14.75 -24.19 80.89
N LYS A 4 -13.62 -24.50 80.26
CA LYS A 4 -12.74 -23.47 79.65
C LYS A 4 -11.98 -23.90 78.38
N GLN A 5 -12.13 -25.12 77.87
CA GLN A 5 -11.34 -25.59 76.71
C GLN A 5 -12.03 -25.47 75.34
N SER A 6 -13.32 -25.16 75.27
CA SER A 6 -14.08 -25.22 74.00
C SER A 6 -14.14 -23.89 73.22
N ILE A 7 -13.60 -22.79 73.76
CA ILE A 7 -13.71 -21.46 73.13
C ILE A 7 -12.47 -21.12 72.26
N PHE A 8 -11.33 -21.79 72.49
CA PHE A 8 -10.10 -21.50 71.74
C PHE A 8 -10.02 -22.20 70.37
N LEU A 9 -10.91 -23.17 70.09
CA LEU A 9 -10.98 -23.85 68.78
C LEU A 9 -11.92 -23.18 67.77
N ALA A 10 -12.75 -22.22 68.20
CA ALA A 10 -13.68 -21.53 67.31
C ALA A 10 -13.07 -20.31 66.60
N PHE A 11 -11.94 -19.78 67.11
CA PHE A 11 -11.29 -18.59 66.53
C PHE A 11 -10.20 -18.92 65.50
N THR A 12 -9.70 -20.15 65.47
CA THR A 12 -8.69 -20.62 64.49
C THR A 12 -9.30 -21.15 63.19
N ALA A 13 -10.62 -21.39 63.15
CA ALA A 13 -11.32 -21.86 61.95
C ALA A 13 -11.81 -20.72 61.02
N LEU A 14 -11.73 -19.46 61.45
CA LEU A 14 -12.26 -18.32 60.68
C LEU A 14 -11.18 -17.51 59.91
N CYS A 15 -9.90 -17.83 60.08
CA CYS A 15 -8.79 -17.15 59.39
C CYS A 15 -8.28 -17.87 58.12
N LEU A 16 -8.92 -18.95 57.67
CA LEU A 16 -8.40 -19.83 56.61
C LEU A 16 -9.20 -19.80 55.29
N ILE A 17 -10.18 -18.89 55.12
CA ILE A 17 -11.04 -18.85 53.92
C ILE A 17 -11.00 -17.48 53.21
N THR A 18 -9.83 -16.83 53.13
CA THR A 18 -9.69 -15.55 52.40
C THR A 18 -8.54 -15.49 51.39
N PHE A 19 -7.91 -16.62 51.03
CA PHE A 19 -6.74 -16.64 50.13
C PHE A 19 -6.89 -17.52 48.88
N SER A 20 -8.02 -17.46 48.14
CA SER A 20 -8.11 -18.24 46.90
C SER A 20 -8.96 -17.65 45.78
N PHE A 21 -8.96 -16.33 45.61
CA PHE A 21 -9.38 -15.70 44.34
C PHE A 21 -8.30 -14.75 43.81
N ILE A 22 -7.04 -15.21 43.79
CA ILE A 22 -6.12 -14.73 42.77
C ILE A 22 -6.49 -15.52 41.52
N ALA A 23 -7.51 -15.02 40.81
CA ALA A 23 -7.69 -15.38 39.43
C ALA A 23 -6.38 -15.00 38.73
N CYS A 24 -5.57 -15.99 38.37
CA CYS A 24 -4.57 -15.83 37.34
C CYS A 24 -5.29 -15.23 36.15
N LYS A 25 -5.16 -13.91 35.95
CA LYS A 25 -5.34 -13.34 34.63
C LYS A 25 -4.33 -14.11 33.80
N LYS A 26 -4.83 -15.03 32.98
CA LYS A 26 -4.05 -15.65 31.91
C LYS A 26 -3.40 -14.48 31.21
N ASP A 27 -2.08 -14.33 31.33
CA ASP A 27 -1.33 -13.29 30.66
C ASP A 27 -1.65 -13.43 29.17
N SER A 28 -2.60 -12.63 28.69
CA SER A 28 -2.83 -12.50 27.27
C SER A 28 -1.54 -11.87 26.76
N LYS A 29 -0.69 -12.66 26.11
CA LYS A 29 0.47 -12.13 25.41
C LYS A 29 -0.01 -10.91 24.63
N ALA A 30 0.63 -9.76 24.88
CA ALA A 30 0.30 -8.54 24.16
C ALA A 30 0.39 -8.84 22.66
N ASP A 31 -0.65 -8.48 21.91
CA ASP A 31 -0.68 -8.69 20.46
C ASP A 31 0.42 -7.84 19.82
N SER A 32 1.47 -8.50 19.33
CA SER A 32 2.65 -7.89 18.72
C SER A 32 2.80 -8.23 17.24
N ASP A 33 1.74 -8.78 16.63
CA ASP A 33 1.78 -9.26 15.25
C ASP A 33 1.51 -8.10 14.28
N THR A 34 2.56 -7.68 13.60
CA THR A 34 2.54 -6.58 12.62
C THR A 34 2.27 -7.06 11.19
N VAL A 35 2.09 -8.37 10.96
CA VAL A 35 1.91 -8.95 9.61
C VAL A 35 0.78 -8.28 8.82
N PRO A 36 -0.40 -7.96 9.40
CA PRO A 36 -1.44 -7.27 8.64
C PRO A 36 -1.03 -5.89 8.12
N ALA A 37 -0.24 -5.14 8.90
CA ALA A 37 0.28 -3.84 8.46
C ALA A 37 1.35 -4.00 7.37
N GLN A 38 2.19 -5.04 7.46
CA GLN A 38 3.21 -5.37 6.47
C GLN A 38 2.59 -5.83 5.13
N ASP A 39 1.62 -6.74 5.18
CA ASP A 39 0.91 -7.22 3.98
C ASP A 39 0.11 -6.08 3.32
N ASN A 40 -0.49 -5.17 4.11
CA ASN A 40 -1.07 -3.93 3.56
C ASN A 40 -0.01 -3.07 2.88
N SER A 41 1.14 -2.83 3.51
CA SER A 41 2.23 -2.03 2.93
C SER A 41 2.70 -2.60 1.59
N LEU A 42 2.84 -3.93 1.50
CA LEU A 42 3.18 -4.63 0.26
C LEU A 42 2.12 -4.40 -0.83
N ALA A 43 0.83 -4.53 -0.51
CA ALA A 43 -0.24 -4.27 -1.46
C ALA A 43 -0.29 -2.81 -1.92
N GLU A 44 -0.26 -1.87 -0.97
CA GLU A 44 -0.30 -0.43 -1.23
C GLU A 44 0.86 -0.02 -2.14
N SER A 45 2.09 -0.44 -1.84
CA SER A 45 3.28 -0.13 -2.63
C SER A 45 3.15 -0.64 -4.07
N ASN A 46 2.82 -1.93 -4.26
CA ASN A 46 2.76 -2.53 -5.59
C ASN A 46 1.68 -1.90 -6.49
N TYR A 47 0.47 -1.65 -5.97
CA TYR A 47 -0.60 -1.05 -6.77
C TYR A 47 -0.36 0.44 -7.05
N ASN A 48 0.21 1.19 -6.10
CA ASN A 48 0.60 2.58 -6.37
C ASN A 48 1.75 2.68 -7.37
N ASP A 49 2.70 1.75 -7.36
CA ASP A 49 3.80 1.74 -8.33
C ASP A 49 3.34 1.46 -9.74
N VAL A 50 2.40 0.52 -9.89
CA VAL A 50 1.76 0.24 -11.18
C VAL A 50 1.09 1.49 -11.74
N ASN A 51 0.34 2.20 -10.90
CA ASN A 51 -0.29 3.46 -11.29
C ASN A 51 0.76 4.52 -11.68
N THR A 52 1.83 4.68 -10.89
CA THR A 52 2.95 5.57 -11.20
C THR A 52 3.62 5.24 -12.53
N MET A 53 3.91 3.97 -12.82
CA MET A 53 4.54 3.55 -14.07
C MET A 53 3.65 3.84 -15.28
N VAL A 54 2.34 3.66 -15.14
CA VAL A 54 1.36 3.97 -16.20
C VAL A 54 1.21 5.48 -16.39
N ASP A 55 1.10 6.25 -15.30
CA ASP A 55 1.00 7.72 -15.35
C ASP A 55 2.24 8.34 -16.00
N ALA A 56 3.43 7.88 -15.63
CA ALA A 56 4.70 8.30 -16.23
C ALA A 56 4.76 8.00 -17.74
N SER A 57 4.22 6.84 -18.15
CA SER A 57 4.16 6.46 -19.57
C SER A 57 3.17 7.31 -20.36
N ALA A 58 2.05 7.72 -19.74
CA ALA A 58 1.00 8.48 -20.40
C ALA A 58 1.31 9.98 -20.53
N ASN A 59 1.92 10.58 -19.51
CA ASN A 59 2.33 11.99 -19.52
C ASN A 59 3.43 12.28 -20.56
N ALA A 60 4.18 11.25 -21.00
CA ALA A 60 5.19 11.38 -22.04
C ALA A 60 4.62 11.66 -23.45
N GLY A 61 3.30 11.54 -23.65
CA GLY A 61 2.63 12.01 -24.86
C GLY A 61 2.82 11.12 -26.09
N THR A 62 1.73 11.01 -26.84
CA THR A 62 1.48 10.16 -28.01
C THR A 62 2.30 10.50 -29.28
N SER A 63 3.64 10.53 -29.22
CA SER A 63 4.57 10.47 -30.38
C SER A 63 6.02 10.37 -29.87
N PHE A 64 6.51 9.18 -29.50
CA PHE A 64 7.95 9.01 -29.30
C PHE A 64 8.45 7.69 -29.89
N SER A 65 9.37 7.83 -30.85
CA SER A 65 10.13 6.74 -31.47
C SER A 65 11.32 6.39 -30.57
N PHE A 66 11.55 5.10 -30.35
CA PHE A 66 12.79 4.64 -29.73
C PHE A 66 13.98 5.00 -30.64
N ARG A 67 14.97 5.70 -30.07
CA ARG A 67 16.30 6.12 -30.59
C ARG A 67 16.43 7.50 -31.27
N GLN A 68 17.45 8.21 -30.76
CA GLN A 68 17.96 9.58 -31.01
C GLN A 68 17.16 10.67 -30.26
N ALA A 69 17.74 11.54 -29.43
CA ALA A 69 19.12 12.00 -29.33
C ALA A 69 19.58 12.15 -27.87
N THR A 70 20.90 12.09 -27.75
CA THR A 70 21.72 12.52 -26.63
C THR A 70 21.27 13.86 -26.05
N ASN A 71 21.24 13.95 -24.72
CA ASN A 71 21.16 15.17 -23.90
C ASN A 71 19.73 15.71 -23.66
N ASP A 72 19.00 15.22 -22.62
CA ASP A 72 18.13 16.11 -21.83
C ASP A 72 17.51 15.47 -20.57
N ASN A 73 17.36 16.29 -19.53
CA ASN A 73 16.79 15.99 -18.20
C ASN A 73 15.26 15.77 -18.23
N THR A 74 14.76 14.82 -19.03
CA THR A 74 13.35 14.42 -19.01
C THR A 74 13.18 13.12 -18.23
N ALA A 75 12.26 13.07 -17.26
CA ALA A 75 11.97 11.86 -16.49
C ALA A 75 11.22 10.85 -17.38
N ARG A 76 11.96 9.93 -17.99
CA ARG A 76 11.42 8.83 -18.79
C ARG A 76 11.17 7.62 -17.88
N ILE A 77 10.32 6.67 -18.29
CA ILE A 77 10.16 5.44 -17.51
C ILE A 77 11.48 4.67 -17.41
N GLU A 78 12.39 4.81 -18.39
CA GLU A 78 13.75 4.25 -18.32
C GLU A 78 14.59 4.91 -17.21
N ASN A 79 14.27 6.14 -16.79
CA ASN A 79 14.91 6.79 -15.64
C ASN A 79 14.29 6.34 -14.30
N ILE A 80 13.08 5.76 -14.33
CA ILE A 80 12.38 5.23 -13.14
C ILE A 80 12.64 3.72 -12.99
N MET A 81 12.74 2.97 -14.09
CA MET A 81 12.85 1.51 -14.10
C MET A 81 14.20 0.99 -14.61
N GLY A 82 15.05 1.86 -15.18
CA GLY A 82 16.32 1.48 -15.80
C GLY A 82 16.16 0.85 -17.17
N ASN A 83 17.12 0.01 -17.58
CA ASN A 83 17.07 -0.77 -18.83
C ASN A 83 16.04 -1.92 -18.80
N CYS A 84 15.15 -1.95 -17.82
CA CYS A 84 14.14 -2.99 -17.65
C CYS A 84 12.82 -2.61 -18.31
N GLY A 85 12.36 -3.52 -19.16
CA GLY A 85 11.08 -3.45 -19.82
C GLY A 85 11.01 -2.46 -20.99
N SER A 86 9.99 -2.65 -21.83
CA SER A 86 9.68 -1.75 -22.94
C SER A 86 8.26 -1.21 -22.80
N VAL A 87 8.06 0.04 -23.20
CA VAL A 87 6.74 0.66 -23.23
C VAL A 87 6.28 0.79 -24.67
N THR A 88 5.12 0.22 -24.96
CA THR A 88 4.42 0.36 -26.23
C THR A 88 3.15 1.16 -26.00
N ILE A 89 2.95 2.22 -26.78
CA ILE A 89 1.76 3.06 -26.70
C ILE A 89 1.05 2.98 -28.05
N ASP A 90 -0.18 2.49 -28.05
CA ASP A 90 -1.06 2.63 -29.19
C ASP A 90 -1.85 3.94 -29.05
N THR A 91 -1.53 4.87 -29.94
CA THR A 91 -2.10 6.22 -30.00
C THR A 91 -3.13 6.36 -31.11
N THR A 92 -3.26 5.33 -31.95
CA THR A 92 -3.95 5.37 -33.24
C THR A 92 -5.31 4.69 -33.20
N SER A 93 -5.47 3.68 -32.34
CA SER A 93 -6.76 3.03 -32.15
C SER A 93 -7.71 3.88 -31.30
N THR A 94 -9.01 3.60 -31.45
CA THR A 94 -10.08 4.25 -30.69
C THR A 94 -9.94 4.01 -29.18
N ASN A 95 -9.33 2.88 -28.79
CA ASN A 95 -8.99 2.54 -27.42
C ASN A 95 -7.47 2.63 -27.23
N ARG A 96 -6.99 3.79 -26.81
CA ARG A 96 -5.56 3.99 -26.55
C ARG A 96 -5.08 3.00 -25.49
N THR A 97 -4.00 2.28 -25.79
CA THR A 97 -3.41 1.29 -24.89
C THR A 97 -1.97 1.59 -24.57
N ILE A 98 -1.55 1.28 -23.35
CA ILE A 98 -0.15 1.29 -22.92
C ILE A 98 0.19 -0.12 -22.46
N VAL A 99 1.28 -0.69 -22.98
CA VAL A 99 1.82 -1.96 -22.53
C VAL A 99 3.23 -1.74 -22.03
N ILE A 100 3.45 -2.00 -20.74
CA ILE A 100 4.77 -2.03 -20.11
C ILE A 100 5.16 -3.50 -20.00
N ASN A 101 6.15 -3.94 -20.78
CA ASN A 101 6.54 -5.34 -20.88
C ASN A 101 7.95 -5.56 -20.32
N PHE A 102 8.05 -6.25 -19.18
CA PHE A 102 9.31 -6.61 -18.53
C PHE A 102 9.91 -7.94 -19.03
N GLY A 103 9.28 -8.59 -20.01
CA GLY A 103 9.71 -9.91 -20.52
C GLY A 103 9.34 -11.06 -19.59
N THR A 104 9.83 -12.26 -19.88
CA THR A 104 9.49 -13.48 -19.13
C THR A 104 10.46 -13.79 -17.99
N SER A 105 11.61 -13.12 -17.95
CA SER A 105 12.69 -13.35 -16.98
C SER A 105 12.81 -12.16 -16.03
N ASN A 106 13.28 -12.40 -14.80
CA ASN A 106 13.49 -11.34 -13.82
C ASN A 106 14.46 -10.29 -14.34
N CYS A 107 14.04 -9.02 -14.27
CA CYS A 107 14.83 -7.86 -14.59
C CYS A 107 14.96 -6.96 -13.36
N LEU A 108 16.20 -6.73 -12.91
CA LEU A 108 16.50 -5.89 -11.75
C LEU A 108 16.36 -4.41 -12.13
N CYS A 109 15.34 -3.75 -11.59
CA CYS A 109 15.06 -2.34 -11.84
C CYS A 109 15.86 -1.41 -10.91
N LEU A 110 15.87 -0.10 -11.19
CA LEU A 110 16.63 0.90 -10.42
C LEU A 110 16.20 1.05 -8.95
N ASP A 111 14.98 0.63 -8.62
CA ASP A 111 14.45 0.58 -7.26
C ASP A 111 14.86 -0.69 -6.50
N GLY A 112 15.74 -1.51 -7.07
CA GLY A 112 16.24 -2.74 -6.46
C GLY A 112 15.28 -3.93 -6.52
N ARG A 113 14.13 -3.81 -7.21
CA ARG A 113 13.14 -4.88 -7.33
C ARG A 113 13.24 -5.60 -8.67
N ASN A 114 13.09 -6.92 -8.63
CA ASN A 114 13.02 -7.75 -9.82
C ASN A 114 11.61 -7.78 -10.38
N ARG A 115 11.46 -7.47 -11.67
CA ARG A 115 10.17 -7.49 -12.37
C ARG A 115 10.20 -8.41 -13.58
N ARG A 116 9.06 -9.06 -13.86
CA ARG A 116 8.78 -9.81 -15.10
C ARG A 116 7.28 -9.78 -15.40
N GLY A 117 6.89 -10.07 -16.63
CA GLY A 117 5.51 -10.01 -17.11
C GLY A 117 5.14 -8.66 -17.69
N LYS A 118 3.84 -8.38 -17.78
CA LYS A 118 3.34 -7.14 -18.40
C LYS A 118 2.27 -6.44 -17.56
N ILE A 119 2.30 -5.12 -17.63
CA ILE A 119 1.23 -4.23 -17.19
C ILE A 119 0.57 -3.67 -18.44
N MET A 120 -0.76 -3.71 -18.50
CA MET A 120 -1.54 -3.23 -19.63
C MET A 120 -2.55 -2.20 -19.14
N ALA A 121 -2.54 -1.01 -19.72
CA ALA A 121 -3.49 0.05 -19.40
C ALA A 121 -4.29 0.48 -20.63
N THR A 122 -5.55 0.85 -20.42
CA THR A 122 -6.45 1.39 -21.45
C THR A 122 -7.02 2.71 -20.99
N TRP A 123 -7.31 3.61 -21.94
CA TRP A 123 -7.68 5.00 -21.67
C TRP A 123 -8.92 5.41 -22.46
N THR A 124 -9.84 6.11 -21.82
CA THR A 124 -11.03 6.68 -22.51
C THR A 124 -10.83 8.10 -23.03
N GLY A 125 -9.75 8.78 -22.63
CA GLY A 125 -9.50 10.20 -22.94
C GLY A 125 -8.08 10.65 -22.59
N LYS A 126 -7.81 11.96 -22.60
CA LYS A 126 -6.52 12.49 -22.12
C LYS A 126 -6.48 12.47 -20.60
N TYR A 127 -5.32 12.21 -20.01
CA TYR A 127 -5.17 12.03 -18.56
C TYR A 127 -5.79 13.12 -17.69
N ARG A 128 -5.58 14.37 -18.08
CA ARG A 128 -6.01 15.54 -17.31
C ARG A 128 -7.45 15.96 -17.59
N ASP A 129 -8.11 15.35 -18.58
CA ASP A 129 -9.51 15.63 -18.88
C ASP A 129 -10.41 14.96 -17.84
N GLN A 130 -11.34 15.72 -17.28
CA GLN A 130 -12.33 15.21 -16.32
C GLN A 130 -13.14 14.07 -16.97
N GLY A 131 -13.38 13.01 -16.20
CA GLY A 131 -14.10 11.82 -16.66
C GLY A 131 -13.24 10.82 -17.43
N THR A 132 -11.96 11.12 -17.70
CA THR A 132 -11.04 10.11 -18.24
C THR A 132 -10.90 8.96 -17.25
N VAL A 133 -11.05 7.74 -17.77
CA VAL A 133 -10.91 6.49 -17.05
C VAL A 133 -9.68 5.76 -17.59
N VAL A 134 -8.81 5.34 -16.68
CA VAL A 134 -7.66 4.48 -16.93
C VAL A 134 -7.92 3.14 -16.28
N ASN A 135 -7.97 2.07 -17.06
CA ASN A 135 -8.08 0.71 -16.52
C ASN A 135 -6.76 -0.02 -16.73
N ILE A 136 -6.19 -0.54 -15.64
CA ILE A 136 -4.93 -1.28 -15.62
C ILE A 136 -5.22 -2.75 -15.27
N THR A 137 -4.55 -3.64 -16.01
CA THR A 137 -4.60 -5.10 -15.87
C THR A 137 -3.20 -5.68 -16.00
N PHE A 138 -3.07 -6.96 -15.65
CA PHE A 138 -1.78 -7.65 -15.55
C PHE A 138 -1.77 -8.91 -16.41
N ASP A 139 -0.68 -9.14 -17.15
CA ASP A 139 -0.40 -10.40 -17.84
C ASP A 139 0.86 -10.99 -17.24
N ASN A 140 0.69 -12.01 -16.39
CA ASN A 140 1.77 -12.73 -15.71
C ASN A 140 2.80 -11.77 -15.07
N TYR A 141 2.33 -10.70 -14.43
CA TYR A 141 3.19 -9.70 -13.81
C TYR A 141 3.65 -10.13 -12.41
N PHE A 142 4.96 -10.02 -12.16
CA PHE A 142 5.56 -10.38 -10.88
C PHE A 142 6.52 -9.30 -10.41
N VAL A 143 6.57 -9.10 -9.09
CA VAL A 143 7.55 -8.25 -8.39
C VAL A 143 8.18 -9.07 -7.27
N ASN A 144 9.51 -9.25 -7.32
CA ASN A 144 10.26 -10.12 -6.40
C ASN A 144 9.59 -11.49 -6.23
N ASP A 145 9.24 -12.11 -7.36
CA ASP A 145 8.55 -13.40 -7.48
C ASP A 145 7.11 -13.47 -6.94
N ASN A 146 6.58 -12.40 -6.35
CA ASN A 146 5.17 -12.32 -5.99
C ASN A 146 4.34 -11.95 -7.22
N GLN A 147 3.26 -12.70 -7.49
CA GLN A 147 2.40 -12.44 -8.63
C GLN A 147 1.37 -11.37 -8.29
N ILE A 148 1.34 -10.29 -9.06
CA ILE A 148 0.37 -9.21 -8.92
C ILE A 148 -0.79 -9.47 -9.87
N LYS A 149 -2.03 -9.44 -9.35
CA LYS A 149 -3.23 -9.81 -10.10
C LYS A 149 -4.38 -8.86 -9.76
N GLY A 150 -5.41 -8.85 -10.61
CA GLY A 150 -6.64 -8.11 -10.39
C GLY A 150 -6.79 -6.93 -11.33
N THR A 151 -7.58 -5.95 -10.92
CA THR A 151 -7.91 -4.77 -11.72
C THR A 151 -7.65 -3.49 -10.93
N HIS A 152 -7.21 -2.45 -11.63
CA HIS A 152 -6.98 -1.13 -11.07
C HIS A 152 -7.58 -0.08 -11.99
N LYS A 153 -8.51 0.72 -11.47
CA LYS A 153 -9.25 1.73 -12.22
C LYS A 153 -9.03 3.10 -11.62
N THR A 154 -8.52 4.03 -12.42
CA THR A 154 -8.35 5.44 -12.05
C THR A 154 -9.35 6.27 -12.86
N THR A 155 -10.13 7.11 -12.18
CA THR A 155 -11.07 8.04 -12.81
C THR A 155 -10.69 9.46 -12.44
N ASN A 156 -10.45 10.33 -13.43
CA ASN A 156 -10.24 11.76 -13.19
C ASN A 156 -11.57 12.41 -12.79
N MET A 157 -11.64 12.92 -11.57
CA MET A 157 -12.83 13.55 -11.00
C MET A 157 -12.91 15.06 -11.31
N GLY A 158 -11.90 15.60 -11.98
CA GLY A 158 -11.75 17.03 -12.27
C GLY A 158 -10.98 17.77 -11.18
N LEU A 159 -11.13 19.09 -11.18
CA LEU A 159 -10.50 19.98 -10.22
C LEU A 159 -11.36 20.10 -8.95
N ASN A 160 -10.72 20.10 -7.78
CA ASN A 160 -11.39 20.40 -6.52
C ASN A 160 -11.48 21.93 -6.26
N ALA A 161 -12.02 22.31 -5.11
CA ALA A 161 -12.15 23.71 -4.70
C ALA A 161 -10.82 24.46 -4.57
N SER A 162 -9.71 23.75 -4.36
CA SER A 162 -8.35 24.28 -4.31
C SER A 162 -7.66 24.30 -5.68
N ASN A 163 -8.40 23.99 -6.76
CA ASN A 163 -7.90 23.91 -8.13
C ASN A 163 -6.84 22.80 -8.34
N ASN A 164 -6.87 21.75 -7.52
CA ASN A 164 -6.03 20.57 -7.65
C ASN A 164 -6.80 19.46 -8.39
N LEU A 165 -6.13 18.73 -9.29
CA LEU A 165 -6.72 17.57 -9.95
C LEU A 165 -6.91 16.44 -8.93
N VAL A 166 -8.10 15.83 -8.96
CA VAL A 166 -8.46 14.72 -8.08
C VAL A 166 -8.78 13.48 -8.90
N TYR A 167 -8.27 12.34 -8.46
CA TYR A 167 -8.53 11.04 -9.06
C TYR A 167 -9.17 10.10 -8.04
N LYS A 168 -10.24 9.41 -8.46
CA LYS A 168 -10.77 8.26 -7.74
C LYS A 168 -10.04 7.01 -8.22
N ILE A 169 -9.47 6.24 -7.31
CA ILE A 169 -8.74 5.01 -7.60
C ILE A 169 -9.49 3.85 -6.94
N GLU A 170 -9.86 2.87 -7.74
CA GLU A 170 -10.58 1.66 -7.32
C GLU A 170 -9.73 0.45 -7.71
N VAL A 171 -9.37 -0.39 -6.75
CA VAL A 171 -8.57 -1.59 -6.98
C VAL A 171 -9.30 -2.80 -6.42
N ASP A 172 -9.38 -3.85 -7.21
CA ASP A 172 -9.75 -5.19 -6.76
C ASP A 172 -8.56 -6.10 -7.09
N GLY A 173 -7.67 -6.25 -6.11
CA GLY A 173 -6.33 -6.79 -6.29
C GLY A 173 -6.06 -8.03 -5.45
N SER A 174 -5.14 -8.87 -5.93
CA SER A 174 -4.52 -9.92 -5.12
C SER A 174 -3.03 -10.08 -5.40
N ILE A 175 -2.28 -10.42 -4.36
CA ILE A 175 -0.84 -10.72 -4.44
C ILE A 175 -0.62 -12.16 -4.00
N VAL A 176 -0.23 -13.02 -4.93
CA VAL A 176 0.16 -14.40 -4.62
C VAL A 176 1.64 -14.39 -4.25
N LYS A 177 1.94 -14.65 -2.98
CA LYS A 177 3.32 -14.61 -2.48
C LYS A 177 4.11 -15.80 -3.02
N ALA A 178 5.38 -15.57 -3.33
CA ALA A 178 6.29 -16.62 -3.78
C ALA A 178 6.40 -17.77 -2.76
N ASN A 179 6.88 -18.93 -3.20
CA ASN A 179 7.17 -20.09 -2.35
C ASN A 179 5.96 -20.55 -1.50
N ASN A 180 4.75 -20.49 -2.06
CA ASN A 180 3.49 -20.81 -1.37
C ASN A 180 3.26 -19.98 -0.09
N GLY A 181 3.74 -18.73 -0.06
CA GLY A 181 3.61 -17.84 1.09
C GLY A 181 2.20 -17.31 1.37
N GLY A 182 1.18 -17.84 0.69
CA GLY A 182 -0.22 -17.41 0.80
C GLY A 182 -0.63 -16.35 -0.24
N THR A 183 -1.85 -15.85 -0.11
CA THR A 183 -2.41 -14.82 -1.01
C THR A 183 -3.00 -13.67 -0.21
N ILE A 184 -2.53 -12.46 -0.48
CA ILE A 184 -3.12 -11.24 0.04
C ILE A 184 -4.24 -10.82 -0.92
N THR A 185 -5.41 -10.49 -0.39
CA THR A 185 -6.46 -9.78 -1.16
C THR A 185 -6.54 -8.34 -0.67
N TRP A 186 -6.77 -7.41 -1.59
CA TRP A 186 -6.79 -5.98 -1.30
C TRP A 186 -7.77 -5.28 -2.25
N VAL A 187 -8.96 -4.96 -1.71
CA VAL A 187 -10.01 -4.20 -2.38
C VAL A 187 -10.02 -2.80 -1.79
N SER A 188 -9.74 -1.80 -2.63
CA SER A 188 -9.42 -0.44 -2.18
C SER A 188 -10.21 0.60 -2.95
N THR A 189 -10.65 1.63 -2.24
CA THR A 189 -11.20 2.86 -2.81
C THR A 189 -10.45 4.04 -2.21
N ARG A 190 -9.61 4.67 -3.04
CA ARG A 190 -8.80 5.83 -2.66
C ARG A 190 -9.20 7.07 -3.46
N GLN A 191 -8.92 8.22 -2.88
CA GLN A 191 -8.88 9.50 -3.57
C GLN A 191 -7.45 10.01 -3.56
N ARG A 192 -6.90 10.29 -4.74
CA ARG A 192 -5.57 10.86 -4.94
C ARG A 192 -5.69 12.30 -5.45
N GLU A 193 -5.18 13.26 -4.70
CA GLU A 193 -5.13 14.68 -5.06
C GLU A 193 -3.71 15.06 -5.51
N TRP A 194 -3.60 15.78 -6.62
CA TRP A 194 -2.33 16.28 -7.16
C TRP A 194 -2.01 17.65 -6.54
N LEU A 195 -1.20 17.67 -5.48
CA LEU A 195 -0.92 18.85 -4.67
C LEU A 195 0.09 19.83 -5.32
N ALA A 196 1.08 19.31 -6.04
CA ALA A 196 2.15 20.11 -6.66
C ALA A 196 2.69 19.42 -7.92
N GLY A 197 3.34 20.17 -8.81
CA GLY A 197 3.96 19.67 -10.06
C GLY A 197 3.04 19.65 -11.29
N SER A 198 1.73 19.94 -11.10
CA SER A 198 0.78 19.92 -12.21
C SER A 198 1.09 20.92 -13.34
N SER A 199 1.80 22.00 -13.06
CA SER A 199 2.24 23.01 -14.05
C SER A 199 3.43 22.59 -14.89
N THR A 200 4.15 21.54 -14.51
CA THR A 200 5.37 21.02 -15.16
C THR A 200 5.12 19.61 -15.72
N PRO A 201 4.23 19.44 -16.73
CA PRO A 201 3.76 18.13 -17.19
C PRO A 201 4.84 17.16 -17.66
N LEU A 202 6.02 17.65 -18.03
CA LEU A 202 7.16 16.84 -18.48
C LEU A 202 8.11 16.46 -17.33
N ASN A 203 7.93 17.02 -16.14
CA ASN A 203 8.75 16.75 -14.96
C ASN A 203 7.92 16.08 -13.86
N ILE A 204 7.57 14.81 -14.07
CA ILE A 204 6.79 14.05 -13.07
C ILE A 204 7.50 13.89 -11.72
N LEU A 205 8.79 14.20 -11.59
CA LEU A 205 9.55 14.00 -10.34
C LEU A 205 9.31 15.13 -9.31
N ASP A 206 8.81 16.28 -9.74
CA ASP A 206 8.39 17.37 -8.84
C ASP A 206 6.95 17.21 -8.33
N ASP A 207 6.23 16.20 -8.84
CA ASP A 207 4.86 15.93 -8.45
C ASP A 207 4.75 15.47 -6.99
N THR A 208 3.75 16.01 -6.31
CA THR A 208 3.35 15.59 -4.96
C THR A 208 1.87 15.23 -4.97
N TYR A 209 1.55 14.08 -4.37
CA TYR A 209 0.20 13.57 -4.25
C TYR A 209 -0.20 13.35 -2.79
N SER A 210 -1.46 13.64 -2.48
CA SER A 210 -2.12 13.27 -1.22
C SER A 210 -3.13 12.15 -1.48
N ILE A 211 -3.14 11.12 -0.64
CA ILE A 211 -4.01 9.95 -0.79
C ILE A 211 -4.84 9.76 0.48
N THR A 212 -6.14 9.59 0.30
CA THR A 212 -7.12 9.28 1.37
C THR A 212 -8.03 8.13 0.94
N GLY A 213 -8.80 7.57 1.87
CA GLY A 213 -9.77 6.52 1.59
C GLY A 213 -9.58 5.27 2.45
N ASN A 214 -10.14 4.16 2.01
CA ASN A 214 -10.21 2.92 2.76
C ASN A 214 -9.95 1.70 1.86
N ALA A 215 -9.69 0.56 2.49
CA ALA A 215 -9.54 -0.71 1.81
C ALA A 215 -9.98 -1.88 2.72
N SER A 216 -10.09 -3.07 2.17
CA SER A 216 -10.40 -4.30 2.90
C SER A 216 -9.85 -5.50 2.17
N GLY A 217 -9.72 -6.64 2.85
CA GLY A 217 -9.26 -7.87 2.22
C GLY A 217 -8.81 -8.89 3.25
N THR A 218 -7.86 -9.73 2.85
CA THR A 218 -7.29 -10.79 3.67
C THR A 218 -5.77 -10.74 3.62
N ILE A 219 -5.12 -10.96 4.76
CA ILE A 219 -3.66 -11.17 4.79
C ILE A 219 -3.31 -12.51 4.15
N ALA A 220 -2.02 -12.77 3.95
CA ALA A 220 -1.57 -13.98 3.26
C ALA A 220 -2.05 -15.31 3.90
N SER A 221 -2.25 -15.32 5.22
CA SER A 221 -2.78 -16.47 5.96
C SER A 221 -4.31 -16.62 5.93
N GLY A 222 -5.03 -15.68 5.29
CA GLY A 222 -6.48 -15.72 5.11
C GLY A 222 -7.28 -14.94 6.16
N GLU A 223 -6.65 -14.34 7.16
CA GLU A 223 -7.35 -13.48 8.14
C GLU A 223 -7.84 -12.19 7.47
N ALA A 224 -9.13 -11.89 7.62
CA ALA A 224 -9.74 -10.69 7.08
C ALA A 224 -9.34 -9.42 7.85
N TYR A 225 -9.22 -8.30 7.15
CA TYR A 225 -8.95 -6.99 7.75
C TYR A 225 -9.64 -5.85 6.99
N THR A 226 -9.80 -4.72 7.67
CA THR A 226 -10.18 -3.43 7.09
C THR A 226 -9.08 -2.41 7.27
N ILE A 227 -9.05 -1.42 6.38
CA ILE A 227 -8.07 -0.32 6.38
C ILE A 227 -8.81 1.00 6.30
N ASN A 228 -8.38 1.96 7.13
CA ASN A 228 -8.80 3.34 7.01
C ASN A 228 -7.58 4.28 7.06
N ILE A 229 -7.44 5.18 6.09
CA ILE A 229 -6.44 6.26 6.18
C ILE A 229 -6.96 7.30 7.18
N THR A 230 -6.29 7.44 8.31
CA THR A 230 -6.64 8.39 9.39
C THR A 230 -5.95 9.74 9.25
N GLN A 231 -4.79 9.75 8.59
CA GLN A 231 -4.09 10.95 8.15
C GLN A 231 -3.62 10.73 6.72
N ALA A 232 -3.94 11.67 5.82
CA ALA A 232 -3.65 11.55 4.40
C ALA A 232 -2.19 11.14 4.16
N LEU A 233 -2.01 10.15 3.28
CA LEU A 233 -0.69 9.71 2.86
C LEU A 233 -0.13 10.71 1.86
N VAL A 234 1.10 11.17 2.06
CA VAL A 234 1.77 12.09 1.15
C VAL A 234 2.87 11.35 0.41
N ARG A 235 2.84 11.42 -0.92
CA ARG A 235 3.85 10.81 -1.80
C ARG A 235 4.44 11.84 -2.74
N LYS A 236 5.76 11.97 -2.73
CA LYS A 236 6.48 12.66 -3.81
C LYS A 236 6.94 11.65 -4.83
N MET A 237 6.83 11.98 -6.11
CA MET A 237 7.23 11.07 -7.19
C MET A 237 8.74 10.90 -7.33
N SER A 238 9.52 11.82 -6.75
CA SER A 238 10.96 11.66 -6.53
C SER A 238 11.30 10.67 -5.41
N CYS A 239 10.29 10.08 -4.75
CA CYS A 239 10.46 9.13 -3.68
C CYS A 239 9.69 7.82 -3.94
N TYR A 240 10.33 6.69 -3.64
CA TYR A 240 9.67 5.39 -3.70
C TYR A 240 8.63 5.21 -2.59
N TRP A 241 8.89 5.80 -1.41
CA TRP A 241 8.10 5.65 -0.19
C TRP A 241 7.13 6.81 0.04
N PHE A 242 6.12 6.60 0.88
CA PHE A 242 5.32 7.69 1.41
C PHE A 242 6.15 8.51 2.39
N GLU A 243 6.10 9.84 2.29
CA GLU A 243 6.86 10.73 3.18
C GLU A 243 6.19 10.90 4.54
N SER A 244 4.86 10.74 4.59
CA SER A 244 4.08 10.85 5.82
C SER A 244 2.66 10.29 5.64
N GLY A 245 1.97 10.12 6.76
CA GLY A 245 0.57 9.74 6.84
C GLY A 245 0.34 8.58 7.81
N LYS A 246 -0.93 8.28 8.09
CA LYS A 246 -1.31 7.24 9.06
C LYS A 246 -2.46 6.40 8.56
N VAL A 247 -2.36 5.11 8.83
CA VAL A 247 -3.30 4.10 8.37
C VAL A 247 -3.63 3.16 9.52
N ASP A 248 -4.92 3.02 9.79
CA ASP A 248 -5.41 2.00 10.72
C ASP A 248 -5.70 0.72 9.93
N VAL A 249 -5.02 -0.37 10.30
CA VAL A 249 -5.29 -1.72 9.82
C VAL A 249 -5.92 -2.52 10.95
N THR A 250 -7.17 -2.96 10.76
CA THR A 250 -7.94 -3.66 11.79
C THR A 250 -8.26 -5.09 11.33
N PRO A 251 -7.51 -6.10 11.80
CA PRO A 251 -7.85 -7.50 11.57
C PRO A 251 -9.11 -7.90 12.33
N ALA A 252 -9.84 -8.89 11.80
CA ALA A 252 -11.10 -9.33 12.37
C ALA A 252 -10.94 -9.87 13.82
N GLY A 253 -11.58 -9.21 14.78
CA GLY A 253 -11.55 -9.62 16.19
C GLY A 253 -10.23 -9.32 16.93
N ARG A 254 -9.34 -8.51 16.34
CA ARG A 254 -8.05 -8.12 16.95
C ARG A 254 -7.94 -6.61 17.08
N LEU A 255 -6.93 -6.17 17.84
CA LEU A 255 -6.65 -4.76 18.02
C LEU A 255 -6.24 -4.11 16.69
N THR A 256 -6.60 -2.84 16.50
CA THR A 256 -6.10 -2.04 15.38
C THR A 256 -4.58 -1.90 15.46
N ARG A 257 -3.93 -2.08 14.31
CA ARG A 257 -2.53 -1.72 14.05
C ARG A 257 -2.52 -0.35 13.39
N SER A 258 -2.13 0.68 14.15
CA SER A 258 -1.92 2.02 13.59
C SER A 258 -0.54 2.08 12.95
N LEU A 259 -0.49 2.01 11.63
CA LEU A 259 0.71 2.18 10.81
C LEU A 259 0.97 3.68 10.59
N ASP A 260 2.12 4.15 11.05
CA ASP A 260 2.60 5.52 10.90
C ASP A 260 3.82 5.55 9.98
N TYR A 261 3.68 6.21 8.83
CA TYR A 261 4.74 6.37 7.83
C TYR A 261 5.80 7.40 8.26
N GLY A 262 5.61 8.05 9.40
CA GLY A 262 6.55 9.00 9.98
C GLY A 262 6.52 10.36 9.31
N SER A 263 7.62 11.08 9.47
CA SER A 263 7.83 12.43 8.93
C SER A 263 9.28 12.68 8.54
N SER A 264 10.12 11.63 8.50
CA SER A 264 11.56 11.72 8.27
C SER A 264 11.92 11.89 6.79
N GLY A 265 10.96 11.76 5.88
CA GLY A 265 11.15 11.95 4.44
C GLY A 265 11.16 10.63 3.67
N CYS A 266 12.02 10.53 2.66
CA CYS A 266 12.04 9.42 1.72
C CYS A 266 12.83 8.20 2.23
N ASP A 267 12.26 7.45 3.16
CA ASP A 267 12.86 6.22 3.67
C ASP A 267 11.84 5.07 3.79
N ASN A 268 12.35 3.86 3.98
CA ASN A 268 11.53 2.65 4.03
C ASN A 268 11.12 2.26 5.46
N LYS A 269 11.16 3.19 6.43
CA LYS A 269 10.88 2.89 7.83
C LYS A 269 9.49 3.38 8.19
N ALA A 270 8.81 2.62 9.03
CA ALA A 270 7.54 3.00 9.59
C ALA A 270 7.39 2.39 10.99
N THR A 271 6.41 2.85 11.74
CA THR A 271 6.07 2.27 13.04
C THR A 271 4.65 1.73 13.04
N VAL A 272 4.44 0.63 13.76
CA VAL A 272 3.12 0.05 13.98
C VAL A 272 2.82 0.09 15.46
N THR A 273 1.71 0.71 15.84
CA THR A 273 1.25 0.75 17.23
C THR A 273 0.06 -0.19 17.42
N ILE A 274 0.16 -1.12 18.38
CA ILE A 274 -0.86 -2.12 18.74
C ILE A 274 -1.07 -2.07 20.25
N GLY A 275 -2.28 -1.72 20.71
CA GLY A 275 -2.60 -1.72 22.14
C GLY A 275 -1.66 -0.87 23.02
N GLY A 276 -1.05 0.18 22.45
CA GLY A 276 -0.09 1.05 23.13
C GLY A 276 1.38 0.63 23.03
N ALA A 277 1.69 -0.54 22.47
CA ALA A 277 3.05 -0.95 22.14
C ALA A 277 3.40 -0.55 20.70
N THR A 278 4.61 -0.05 20.47
CA THR A 278 5.09 0.39 19.15
C THR A 278 6.20 -0.51 18.66
N PHE A 279 6.14 -0.87 17.38
CA PHE A 279 7.08 -1.76 16.70
C PHE A 279 7.62 -1.08 15.45
N ASP A 280 8.94 -1.10 15.26
CA ASP A 280 9.57 -0.64 14.02
C ASP A 280 9.39 -1.70 12.92
N ILE A 281 9.02 -1.26 11.73
CA ILE A 281 8.93 -2.11 10.55
C ILE A 281 9.64 -1.46 9.35
N LEU A 282 9.96 -2.28 8.36
CA LEU A 282 10.35 -1.82 7.03
C LEU A 282 9.17 -1.96 6.06
N LEU A 283 9.01 -0.96 5.22
CA LEU A 283 8.07 -0.91 4.10
C LEU A 283 8.62 -1.72 2.90
N TYR A 284 7.70 -2.15 2.02
CA TYR A 284 7.97 -3.04 0.87
C TYR A 284 7.99 -2.35 -0.49
#